data_AF-A0A832UP31-F1
#
_entry.id   AF-A0A832UP31-F1
#
_cell.length_a   1.000
_cell.length_b   1.000
_cell.length_c   1.000
_cell.angle_alpha   90.00
_cell.angle_beta   90.00
_cell.angle_gamma   90.00
#
_symmetry.space_group_name_H-M   'P 1'
#
loop_
_entity.id
_entity.type
_entity.pdbx_description
1 polymer ?
#
loop_
_entity_poly.entity_id
_entity_poly.type
_entity_poly.pdbx_seq_one_letter_code
_entity_poly.pdbx_strand_id
1 'polypeptide(L)'
;MGIQDILINEVASPPVVYHKLKDAIRDPESTFQNFADVIRTDSGLASRILRIVSSSFYGLSTSVDSVTHVLNIFGVDQLGDLAPATVVMSKFKKVL
;
A
#
# COMPACT_ATOMS: atom_id res chain seq x y z
N MET A 1 28.53 26.59 4.10
CA MET A 1 27.46 25.58 4.01
C MET A 1 26.27 26.25 3.37
N GLY A 2 26.17 26.13 2.04
CA GLY A 2 25.13 26.81 1.27
C GLY A 2 23.85 26.00 1.30
N ILE A 3 22.71 26.68 1.25
CA ILE A 3 21.36 26.07 1.18
C ILE A 3 21.24 25.05 0.02
N GLN A 4 22.18 25.08 -0.93
CA GLN A 4 22.30 24.19 -2.07
C GLN A 4 22.68 22.74 -1.70
N ASP A 5 23.38 22.51 -0.57
CA ASP A 5 23.75 21.15 -0.11
C ASP A 5 22.57 20.35 0.47
N ILE A 6 21.48 21.02 0.85
CA ILE A 6 20.29 20.38 1.46
C ILE A 6 19.44 19.67 0.40
N LEU A 7 19.52 20.08 -0.87
CA LEU A 7 18.74 19.49 -1.97
C LEU A 7 19.40 18.25 -2.60
N ILE A 8 20.66 17.95 -2.23
CA ILE A 8 21.46 16.86 -2.82
C ILE A 8 21.34 15.54 -2.04
N ASN A 9 20.74 15.58 -0.85
CA ASN A 9 20.27 14.39 -0.13
C ASN A 9 18.75 14.28 -0.35
N GLU A 10 18.35 13.82 -1.53
CA GLU A 10 16.94 13.61 -1.87
C GLU A 10 16.28 12.62 -0.90
N VAL A 11 15.68 13.13 0.17
CA VAL A 11 14.64 12.41 0.90
C VAL A 11 13.43 12.40 -0.03
N ALA A 12 13.35 11.38 -0.88
CA ALA A 12 12.22 11.21 -1.79
C ALA A 12 10.92 11.16 -0.96
N SER A 13 10.05 12.14 -1.14
CA SER A 13 8.75 12.16 -0.46
C SER A 13 7.96 10.90 -0.83
N PRO A 14 7.30 10.24 0.14
CA PRO A 14 6.43 9.12 -0.15
C PRO A 14 5.31 9.51 -1.13
N PRO A 15 4.85 8.58 -1.97
CA PRO A 15 3.74 8.83 -2.89
C PRO A 15 2.47 9.29 -2.17
N VAL A 16 1.65 10.10 -2.82
CA VAL A 16 0.36 10.56 -2.27
C VAL A 16 -0.51 9.40 -1.78
N VAL A 17 -0.50 8.26 -2.47
CA VAL A 17 -1.25 7.06 -2.05
C VAL A 17 -0.78 6.50 -0.70
N TYR A 18 0.51 6.61 -0.35
CA TYR A 18 1.02 6.23 0.97
C TYR A 18 0.35 7.04 2.08
N HIS A 19 0.30 8.37 1.92
CA HIS A 19 -0.31 9.26 2.90
C HIS A 19 -1.80 8.97 3.06
N LYS A 20 -2.54 8.85 1.94
CA LYS A 20 -3.96 8.51 1.97
C LYS A 20 -4.25 7.19 2.71
N LEU A 21 -3.40 6.18 2.56
CA LEU A 21 -3.53 4.92 3.29
C LEU A 21 -3.30 5.14 4.79
N LYS A 22 -2.25 5.88 5.17
CA LYS A 22 -1.96 6.19 6.58
C LYS A 22 -3.08 7.00 7.23
N ASP A 23 -3.68 7.93 6.50
CA ASP A 23 -4.79 8.75 6.99
C ASP A 23 -6.04 7.88 7.19
N ALA A 24 -6.38 7.03 6.22
CA ALA A 24 -7.50 6.09 6.31
C ALA A 24 -7.35 5.04 7.43
N ILE A 25 -6.13 4.71 7.86
CA ILE A 25 -5.89 3.81 9.00
C ILE A 25 -6.04 4.54 10.34
N ARG A 26 -5.71 5.83 10.39
CA ARG A 26 -5.71 6.63 11.63
C ARG A 26 -7.06 7.24 11.94
N ASP A 27 -7.91 7.40 10.94
CA ASP A 27 -9.24 7.95 11.09
C ASP A 27 -10.19 6.90 11.68
N PRO A 28 -10.72 7.10 12.91
CA PRO A 28 -11.64 6.15 13.54
C PRO A 28 -12.99 6.03 12.80
N GLU A 29 -13.34 7.00 11.95
CA GLU A 29 -14.56 6.98 11.13
C GLU A 29 -14.33 6.35 9.75
N SER A 30 -13.09 5.98 9.44
CA SER A 30 -12.74 5.38 8.15
C SER A 30 -13.31 3.98 8.03
N THR A 31 -13.94 3.72 6.88
CA THR A 31 -14.54 2.42 6.59
C THR A 31 -13.61 1.53 5.77
N PHE A 32 -13.88 0.22 5.79
CA PHE A 32 -13.29 -0.74 4.87
C PHE A 32 -13.33 -0.27 3.41
N GLN A 33 -14.44 0.36 3.01
CA GLN A 33 -14.62 0.83 1.65
C GLN A 33 -13.72 2.02 1.34
N ASN A 34 -13.53 2.96 2.28
CA ASN A 34 -12.62 4.09 2.11
C ASN A 34 -11.18 3.61 1.89
N PHE A 35 -10.72 2.66 2.70
CA PHE A 35 -9.39 2.08 2.54
C PHE A 35 -9.23 1.35 1.20
N ALA A 36 -10.25 0.56 0.82
CA ALA A 36 -10.27 -0.13 -0.46
C ALA A 36 -10.21 0.85 -1.65
N ASP A 37 -10.94 1.97 -1.57
CA ASP A 37 -10.97 3.00 -2.62
C ASP A 37 -9.61 3.66 -2.79
N VAL A 38 -8.90 3.95 -1.70
CA VAL A 38 -7.52 4.45 -1.78
C VAL A 38 -6.62 3.48 -2.54
N ILE A 39 -6.69 2.18 -2.24
CA ILE A 39 -5.90 1.16 -2.96
C ILE A 39 -6.28 1.12 -4.45
N ARG A 40 -7.59 1.17 -4.76
CA ARG A 40 -8.09 1.12 -6.15
C ARG A 40 -7.66 2.31 -6.99
N THR A 41 -7.32 3.45 -6.40
CA THR A 41 -6.78 4.60 -7.15
C THR A 41 -5.44 4.32 -7.83
N ASP A 42 -4.70 3.29 -7.39
CA ASP A 42 -3.44 2.85 -8.01
C ASP A 42 -3.58 1.37 -8.43
N SER A 43 -3.83 1.14 -9.72
CA SER A 43 -3.98 -0.20 -10.29
C SER A 43 -2.71 -1.06 -10.16
N GLY A 44 -1.54 -0.43 -10.14
CA GLY A 44 -0.27 -1.11 -9.85
C GLY A 44 -0.24 -1.61 -8.40
N LEU A 45 -0.68 -0.81 -7.44
CA LEU A 45 -0.73 -1.17 -6.03
C LEU A 45 -1.72 -2.32 -5.82
N ALA A 46 -2.94 -2.18 -6.35
CA ALA A 46 -3.97 -3.20 -6.27
C ALA A 46 -3.47 -4.56 -6.82
N SER A 47 -2.89 -4.58 -8.01
CA SER A 47 -2.35 -5.82 -8.61
C SER A 47 -1.20 -6.43 -7.81
N ARG A 48 -0.31 -5.60 -7.25
CA ARG A 48 0.79 -6.07 -6.38
C ARG A 48 0.25 -6.70 -5.10
N ILE A 49 -0.72 -6.06 -4.44
CA ILE A 49 -1.36 -6.60 -3.23
C ILE A 49 -2.04 -7.92 -3.54
N LEU A 50 -2.87 -7.97 -4.59
CA LEU A 50 -3.55 -9.20 -5.02
C LEU A 50 -2.56 -10.34 -5.24
N ARG A 51 -1.43 -10.08 -5.92
CA ARG A 51 -0.38 -11.07 -6.18
C ARG A 51 0.35 -11.53 -4.92
N ILE A 52 0.59 -10.63 -3.96
CA ILE A 52 1.21 -10.98 -2.67
C ILE A 52 0.27 -11.89 -1.89
N VAL A 53 -1.00 -11.52 -1.83
CA VAL A 53 -2.02 -12.24 -1.07
C VAL A 53 -2.35 -13.59 -1.70
N SER A 54 -2.43 -13.66 -3.03
CA SER A 54 -2.67 -14.91 -3.76
C SER A 54 -1.45 -15.83 -3.84
N SER A 55 -0.29 -15.39 -3.34
CA SER A 55 0.89 -16.25 -3.29
C SER A 55 0.69 -17.38 -2.27
N SER A 56 1.37 -18.51 -2.51
CA SER A 56 1.36 -19.67 -1.61
C SER A 56 1.81 -19.36 -0.18
N PHE A 57 2.40 -18.17 0.05
CA PHE A 57 2.79 -17.68 1.36
C PHE A 57 1.61 -17.57 2.33
N TYR A 58 0.41 -17.21 1.84
CA TYR A 58 -0.78 -17.08 2.69
C TYR A 58 -1.67 -18.33 2.69
N GLY A 59 -1.34 -19.37 1.90
CA GLY A 59 -2.01 -20.67 1.95
C GLY A 59 -3.50 -20.67 1.61
N LEU A 60 -4.01 -19.64 0.91
CA LEU A 60 -5.41 -19.53 0.55
C LEU A 60 -5.82 -20.62 -0.44
N SER A 61 -6.87 -21.37 -0.13
CA SER A 61 -7.51 -22.33 -1.04
C SER A 61 -8.33 -21.67 -2.14
N THR A 62 -8.68 -20.39 -1.96
CA THR A 62 -9.47 -19.58 -2.89
C THR A 62 -8.61 -18.48 -3.52
N SER A 63 -8.72 -18.32 -4.83
CA SER A 63 -8.12 -17.19 -5.54
C SER A 63 -8.83 -15.89 -5.16
N VAL A 64 -8.06 -14.87 -4.75
CA VAL A 64 -8.57 -13.51 -4.55
C VAL A 64 -8.47 -12.71 -5.85
N ASP A 65 -9.51 -11.97 -6.19
CA ASP A 65 -9.66 -11.25 -7.46
C ASP A 65 -9.93 -9.74 -7.28
N SER A 66 -10.20 -9.30 -6.05
CA SER A 66 -10.52 -7.90 -5.75
C SER A 66 -9.97 -7.44 -4.40
N VAL A 67 -9.70 -6.14 -4.29
CA VAL A 67 -9.24 -5.51 -3.03
C VAL A 67 -10.25 -5.72 -1.91
N THR A 68 -11.56 -5.70 -2.22
CA THR A 68 -12.61 -5.97 -1.23
C THR A 68 -12.52 -7.39 -0.69
N HIS A 69 -12.32 -8.37 -1.58
CA HIS A 69 -12.21 -9.78 -1.18
C HIS A 69 -10.99 -9.99 -0.28
N VAL A 70 -9.86 -9.36 -0.61
CA VAL A 70 -8.67 -9.36 0.27
C VAL A 70 -8.99 -8.73 1.63
N LEU A 71 -9.62 -7.56 1.66
CA LEU A 71 -9.97 -6.90 2.93
C LEU A 71 -10.90 -7.75 3.80
N ASN A 72 -11.83 -8.50 3.20
CA ASN A 72 -12.71 -9.38 3.94
C ASN A 72 -11.98 -10.57 4.59
N ILE A 73 -10.88 -11.04 3.98
CA ILE A 73 -10.10 -12.18 4.50
C ILE A 73 -9.10 -11.71 5.57
N PHE A 74 -8.38 -10.61 5.32
CA PHE A 74 -7.23 -10.18 6.13
C PHE A 74 -7.57 -9.04 7.11
N GLY A 75 -8.66 -8.31 6.87
CA GLY A 75 -9.02 -7.11 7.62
C GLY A 75 -8.18 -5.88 7.23
N VAL A 76 -8.57 -4.73 7.77
CA VAL A 76 -7.87 -3.44 7.57
C VAL A 76 -6.53 -3.44 8.28
N ASP A 77 -6.39 -4.09 9.44
CA ASP A 77 -5.15 -4.06 10.22
C ASP A 77 -3.98 -4.69 9.43
N GLN A 78 -4.16 -5.91 8.92
CA GLN A 78 -3.09 -6.59 8.16
C GLN A 78 -2.80 -5.91 6.82
N LEU A 79 -3.84 -5.44 6.11
CA LEU A 79 -3.60 -4.67 4.89
C LEU A 79 -3.09 -3.25 5.15
N GLY A 80 -3.32 -2.71 6.34
CA GLY A 80 -2.87 -1.41 6.79
C GLY A 80 -1.36 -1.33 6.92
N ASP A 81 -0.71 -2.46 7.20
CA ASP A 81 0.74 -2.58 7.16
C ASP A 81 1.24 -2.94 5.76
N LEU A 82 0.57 -3.88 5.08
CA LEU A 82 1.01 -4.38 3.77
C LEU A 82 0.93 -3.33 2.66
N ALA A 83 -0.16 -2.56 2.58
CA ALA A 83 -0.38 -1.64 1.48
C ALA A 83 0.63 -0.47 1.47
N PRO A 84 0.88 0.25 2.58
CA PRO A 84 1.91 1.28 2.63
C PRO A 84 3.32 0.72 2.35
N ALA A 85 3.65 -0.47 2.87
CA ALA A 85 4.93 -1.12 2.58
C ALA A 85 5.09 -1.43 1.09
N THR A 86 4.02 -1.91 0.43
CA THR A 86 4.01 -2.20 -1.01
C THR A 86 4.22 -0.94 -1.85
N VAL A 87 3.63 0.19 -1.44
CA VAL A 87 3.86 1.51 -2.07
C VAL A 87 5.32 1.90 -1.99
N VAL A 88 5.92 1.80 -0.80
CA VAL A 88 7.34 2.14 -0.58
C VAL A 88 8.24 1.22 -1.41
N MET A 89 8.05 -0.10 -1.34
CA MET A 89 8.83 -1.07 -2.12
C MET A 89 8.76 -0.82 -3.63
N SER A 90 7.63 -0.32 -4.14
CA SER A 90 7.51 0.02 -5.56
C SER A 90 8.44 1.14 -6.01
N LYS A 91 8.85 2.05 -5.11
CA LYS A 91 9.80 3.12 -5.41
C LYS A 91 11.25 2.64 -5.39
N PHE A 92 11.56 1.61 -4.61
CA PHE A 92 12.91 1.04 -4.49
C PHE A 92 13.24 -0.03 -5.54
N LYS A 93 12.28 -0.42 -6.40
CA LYS A 93 12.46 -1.44 -7.46
C LYS A 93 13.47 -1.10 -8.57
N LYS A 94 14.20 0.01 -8.46
CA LYS A 94 15.31 0.37 -9.36
C LYS A 94 16.71 0.04 -8.79
N VAL A 95 16.80 -0.68 -7.66
CA VAL A 95 18.08 -0.97 -6.97
C VAL A 95 18.35 -2.48 -6.79
N LEU A 96 17.70 -3.36 -7.55
CA LEU A 96 18.05 -4.79 -7.62
C LEU A 96 18.06 -5.27 -9.07
#